data_AF-A0A359LQ75-F1
#
_entry.id   AF-A0A359LQ75-F1
#
_cell.length_a   1.000
_cell.length_b   1.000
_cell.length_c   1.000
_cell.angle_alpha   90.00
_cell.angle_beta   90.00
_cell.angle_gamma   90.00
#
_symmetry.space_group_name_H-M   'P 1'
#
loop_
_entity.id
_entity.type
_entity.pdbx_description
1 polymer ?
#
loop_
_entity_poly.entity_id
_entity_poly.type
_entity_poly.pdbx_seq_one_letter_code
_entity_poly.pdbx_strand_id
1 'polypeptide(L)' 'MERAEESRLTAELLAEFEAQAKRPLETRMRYAFIHTYKPVLDDARFRSFDTLADYRRWCNENLPEWLGYRSPD' A
#
# COMPACT_ATOMS: atom_id res chain seq x y z
N MET A 1 18.13 10.47 -23.90
CA MET A 1 17.54 9.14 -24.16
C MET A 1 16.87 8.62 -22.89
N GLU A 2 17.59 8.58 -21.76
CA GLU A 2 17.08 8.13 -20.44
C GLU A 2 15.74 8.77 -19.98
N ARG A 3 15.61 10.11 -20.00
CA ARG A 3 14.34 10.79 -19.64
C ARG A 3 13.14 10.46 -20.55
N ALA A 4 13.38 10.10 -21.81
CA ALA A 4 12.31 9.71 -22.73
C ALA A 4 11.85 8.26 -22.47
N GLU A 5 12.76 7.41 -22.01
CA GLU A 5 12.50 6.03 -21.62
C GLU A 5 11.75 5.97 -20.29
N GLU A 6 12.16 6.77 -19.30
CA GLU A 6 11.47 6.97 -18.02
C GLU A 6 10.02 7.47 -18.20
N SER A 7 9.82 8.42 -19.13
CA SER A 7 8.50 8.93 -19.50
C SER A 7 7.63 7.84 -20.16
N ARG A 8 8.20 7.01 -21.03
CA ARG A 8 7.49 5.89 -21.67
C ARG A 8 7.10 4.81 -20.68
N LEU A 9 8.00 4.46 -19.75
CA LEU A 9 7.71 3.54 -18.65
C LEU A 9 6.54 4.06 -17.81
N THR A 10 6.52 5.37 -17.52
CA THR A 10 5.40 5.99 -16.80
C THR A 10 4.08 5.89 -17.58
N ALA A 11 4.11 6.13 -18.89
CA ALA A 11 2.92 6.04 -19.74
C ALA A 11 2.38 4.60 -19.86
N GLU A 12 3.27 3.62 -19.98
CA GLU A 12 2.90 2.20 -20.03
C GLU A 12 2.27 1.75 -18.70
N LEU A 13 2.88 2.10 -17.57
CA LEU A 13 2.34 1.81 -16.24
C LEU A 13 0.97 2.44 -16.02
N LEU A 14 0.75 3.67 -16.50
CA LEU A 14 -0.55 4.34 -16.44
C LEU A 14 -1.59 3.59 -17.30
N ALA A 15 -1.24 3.18 -18.51
CA ALA A 15 -2.13 2.42 -19.39
C ALA A 15 -2.50 1.06 -18.77
N GLU A 16 -1.56 0.38 -18.14
CA GLU A 16 -1.82 -0.86 -17.39
C GLU A 16 -2.75 -0.61 -16.19
N PHE A 17 -2.51 0.45 -15.41
CA PHE A 17 -3.36 0.83 -14.29
C PHE A 17 -4.80 1.11 -14.75
N GLU A 18 -4.97 1.86 -15.83
CA GLU A 18 -6.28 2.15 -16.43
C GLU A 18 -6.98 0.88 -16.93
N ALA A 19 -6.23 -0.06 -17.52
CA ALA A 19 -6.77 -1.34 -17.97
C ALA A 19 -7.29 -2.18 -16.79
N GLN A 20 -6.57 -2.20 -15.67
CA GLN A 20 -7.01 -2.87 -14.43
C GLN A 20 -8.24 -2.18 -13.82
N ALA A 21 -8.27 -0.85 -13.81
CA ALA A 21 -9.39 -0.07 -13.29
C ALA A 21 -10.71 -0.32 -14.04
N LYS A 22 -10.65 -0.63 -15.34
CA LYS A 22 -11.81 -0.96 -16.19
C LYS A 22 -12.38 -2.37 -15.96
N ARG A 23 -11.74 -3.23 -15.17
CA ARG A 23 -12.23 -4.60 -14.89
C ARG A 23 -13.54 -4.57 -14.06
N PRO A 24 -14.37 -5.63 -14.16
CA PRO A 24 -15.58 -5.75 -13.35
C PRO A 24 -15.29 -5.58 -11.85
N LEU A 25 -16.24 -5.00 -11.11
CA LEU A 25 -16.07 -4.72 -9.68
C LEU A 25 -15.74 -5.97 -8.88
N GLU A 26 -16.39 -7.10 -9.17
CA GLU A 26 -16.10 -8.38 -8.51
C GLU A 26 -14.64 -8.81 -8.72
N THR A 27 -14.12 -8.66 -9.94
CA THR A 27 -12.71 -8.96 -10.25
C THR A 27 -11.78 -8.04 -9.48
N ARG A 28 -12.08 -6.74 -9.41
CA ARG A 28 -11.28 -5.78 -8.64
C ARG A 28 -11.29 -6.09 -7.14
N MET A 29 -12.44 -6.43 -6.57
CA MET A 29 -12.56 -6.87 -5.17
C MET A 29 -11.77 -8.15 -4.90
N ARG A 30 -11.91 -9.17 -5.76
CA ARG A 30 -11.26 -10.48 -5.63
C ARG A 30 -9.73 -10.37 -5.61
N TYR A 31 -9.17 -9.44 -6.39
CA TYR A 31 -7.72 -9.24 -6.50
C TYR A 31 -7.23 -8.00 -5.74
N ALA A 32 -8.04 -7.45 -4.82
CA ALA A 32 -7.69 -6.28 -4.01
C ALA A 32 -7.25 -5.05 -4.84
N PHE A 33 -7.74 -4.90 -6.07
CA PHE A 33 -7.59 -3.68 -6.86
C PHE A 33 -8.64 -2.63 -6.43
N ILE A 34 -8.56 -2.25 -5.16
CA ILE A 34 -9.46 -1.29 -4.52
C ILE A 34 -8.66 -0.39 -3.59
N HIS A 35 -9.18 0.81 -3.34
CA HIS A 35 -8.66 1.65 -2.28
C HIS A 35 -9.19 1.15 -0.93
N THR A 36 -8.30 0.58 -0.13
CA THR A 36 -8.59 0.17 1.25
C THR A 36 -7.89 1.14 2.19
N TYR A 37 -8.68 1.90 2.95
CA TYR A 37 -8.14 2.69 4.06
C TYR A 37 -7.53 1.75 5.11
N LYS A 38 -6.28 2.00 5.48
CA LYS A 38 -5.52 1.31 6.52
C LYS A 38 -5.50 2.18 7.77
N PRO A 39 -6.35 1.89 8.78
CA PRO A 39 -6.44 2.70 9.99
C PRO A 39 -5.07 2.89 10.63
N VAL A 40 -4.82 4.08 11.16
CA VAL A 40 -3.56 4.50 11.80
C VAL A 40 -2.37 4.66 10.84
N LEU A 41 -2.21 3.77 9.86
CA LEU A 41 -1.17 3.87 8.84
C LEU A 41 -1.42 5.05 7.89
N ASP A 42 -2.65 5.17 7.37
CA ASP A 42 -2.99 6.22 6.41
C ASP A 42 -3.22 7.59 7.08
N ASP A 43 -3.27 7.64 8.41
CA ASP A 43 -3.53 8.87 9.19
C ASP A 43 -2.30 9.77 9.34
N ALA A 44 -1.13 9.32 8.90
CA ALA A 44 0.10 10.09 8.90
C ALA A 44 0.89 9.82 7.62
N ARG A 45 1.55 10.86 7.07
CA ARG A 45 2.37 10.70 5.84
C ARG A 45 3.54 9.74 6.02
N PHE A 46 4.15 9.75 7.19
CA PHE A 46 5.22 8.83 7.56
C PHE A 46 5.34 8.72 9.08
N ARG A 47 5.99 7.65 9.54
CA ARG A 47 6.41 7.44 10.92
C ARG A 47 7.82 6.85 10.90
N SER A 48 8.64 7.22 11.87
CA SER A 48 10.00 6.72 12.05
C SER A 48 10.22 6.33 13.51
N PHE A 49 11.07 5.33 13.74
CA PHE A 49 11.38 4.80 15.07
C PHE A 49 12.90 4.70 15.19
N ASP A 50 13.43 4.96 16.39
CA ASP A 50 14.86 4.89 16.66
C ASP A 50 15.36 3.43 16.70
N THR A 51 14.48 2.50 17.07
CA THR A 51 14.80 1.07 17.13
C THR A 51 13.68 0.19 16.57
N LEU A 52 14.04 -1.04 16.17
CA LEU A 52 13.05 -2.06 15.80
C LEU A 52 12.15 -2.46 16.96
N ALA A 53 12.63 -2.36 18.21
CA ALA A 53 11.83 -2.66 19.39
C ALA A 53 10.72 -1.61 19.58
N ASP A 54 11.02 -0.34 19.33
CA ASP A 54 10.04 0.75 19.38
C ASP A 54 8.99 0.61 18.27
N TYR A 55 9.43 0.27 17.05
CA TYR A 55 8.53 -0.07 15.94
C TYR A 55 7.57 -1.20 16.30
N ARG A 56 8.08 -2.34 16.79
CA ARG A 56 7.26 -3.52 17.14
C ARG A 56 6.27 -3.22 18.26
N ARG A 57 6.72 -2.53 19.31
CA ARG A 57 5.84 -2.11 20.41
C ARG A 57 4.71 -1.23 19.90
N TRP A 58 5.04 -0.22 19.08
CA TRP A 58 4.04 0.65 18.49
C TRP A 58 3.05 -0.11 17.61
N CYS A 59 3.51 -1.04 16.75
CA CYS A 59 2.62 -1.89 15.95
C CYS A 59 1.65 -2.69 16.81
N ASN A 60 2.13 -3.31 17.89
CA ASN A 60 1.30 -4.11 18.80
C ASN A 60 0.24 -3.28 19.53
N GLU A 61 0.57 -2.04 19.91
CA GLU A 61 -0.32 -1.15 20.66
C GLU A 61 -1.32 -0.40 19.77
N ASN A 62 -0.96 -0.06 18.53
CA ASN A 62 -1.70 0.91 17.72
C ASN A 62 -2.35 0.33 16.46
N LEU A 63 -1.84 -0.77 15.91
CA LEU A 63 -2.35 -1.30 14.64
C LEU A 63 -3.43 -2.37 14.86
N PRO A 64 -4.49 -2.38 14.04
CA PRO A 64 -5.40 -3.51 13.96
C PRO A 64 -4.70 -4.83 13.59
N GLU A 65 -5.15 -5.94 14.18
CA GLU A 65 -4.56 -7.27 13.96
C GLU A 65 -4.61 -7.72 12.49
N TRP A 66 -5.71 -7.45 11.80
CA TRP A 66 -5.91 -7.84 10.40
C TRP A 66 -4.91 -7.23 9.42
N LEU A 67 -4.15 -6.20 9.82
CA LEU A 67 -3.08 -5.62 9.01
C LEU A 67 -1.79 -6.47 9.03
N GLY A 68 -1.64 -7.43 9.95
CA GLY A 68 -0.51 -8.37 9.98
C GLY A 68 0.84 -7.80 10.45
N TYR A 69 0.88 -6.58 10.97
CA TYR A 69 2.11 -5.97 11.52
C TYR A 69 2.35 -6.30 13.00
N ARG A 70 1.31 -6.75 13.71
CA ARG A 70 1.43 -7.16 15.11
C ARG A 70 2.19 -8.49 15.18
N SER A 71 3.00 -8.65 16.22
CA SER A 71 3.58 -9.96 16.52
C SER A 71 2.49 -10.90 17.05
N PRO A 72 2.51 -12.20 16.71
CA PRO A 72 1.62 -13.17 17.33
C PRO A 72 1.91 -13.28 18.83
N ASP A 73 0.87 -13.55 19.61
CA ASP A 73 0.97 -13.90 21.04
C ASP A 73 1.57 -15.31 21.24
#